data_AF-A0A7Y3P4C6-F1
#
_entry.id   AF-A0A7Y3P4C6-F1
#
_cell.length_a   1.000
_cell.length_b   1.000
_cell.length_c   1.000
_cell.angle_alpha   90.00
_cell.angle_beta   90.00
_cell.angle_gamma   90.00
#
_symmetry.space_group_name_H-M   'P 1'
#
loop_
_entity.id
_entity.type
_entity.pdbx_description
1 polymer ?
#
loop_
_entity_poly.entity_id
_entity_poly.type
_entity_poly.pdbx_seq_one_letter_code
_entity_poly.pdbx_strand_id
1 'polypeptide(L)'
;AAGVTGVGKDGIAYDRVGFDPATLEYDFAMLIPQFRGIPLKYIGADGSDITEKMTVPSGFMRVDADYTAKAYDAYRAADWPALYRSPQYENIYAAGIAFAPPHPLSKTLKTTAGTTVVATPPRTGMASGIMGRTVALNIAEQVAGRPATHHERMSEMPAACIASMGHSIWNGSAASIVMMPVARDYERYPEYGRDIDACELDVGLAGAWTKRMLHEAFMWKLQAKPGWAMIPE
;
A
#
# COMPACT_ATOMS: atom_id res chain seq x y z
N ALA A 1 17.14 -8.17 -8.35
CA ALA A 1 15.70 -7.98 -8.63
C ALA A 1 15.39 -8.49 -10.03
N ALA A 2 14.20 -9.06 -10.25
CA ALA A 2 13.79 -9.65 -11.51
C ALA A 2 12.38 -9.16 -11.89
N GLY A 3 12.10 -9.10 -13.19
CA GLY A 3 10.76 -8.87 -13.74
C GLY A 3 10.35 -10.04 -14.61
N VAL A 4 9.21 -10.67 -14.30
CA VAL A 4 8.63 -11.71 -15.15
C VAL A 4 8.09 -11.07 -16.42
N THR A 5 8.52 -11.56 -17.58
CA THR A 5 8.14 -11.05 -18.91
C THR A 5 7.16 -11.96 -19.63
N GLY A 6 7.08 -13.23 -19.24
CA GLY A 6 6.12 -14.17 -19.80
C GLY A 6 5.97 -15.42 -18.93
N VAL A 7 4.78 -16.03 -18.97
CA VAL A 7 4.49 -17.32 -18.33
C VAL A 7 3.81 -18.18 -19.37
N GLY A 8 4.42 -19.32 -19.69
CA GLY A 8 3.91 -20.21 -20.74
C GLY A 8 4.31 -21.66 -20.51
N LYS A 9 4.04 -22.51 -21.51
CA LYS A 9 4.37 -23.93 -21.48
C LYS A 9 5.88 -24.19 -21.43
N ASP A 10 6.66 -23.26 -21.97
CA ASP A 10 8.12 -23.35 -22.05
C ASP A 10 8.82 -22.81 -20.79
N GLY A 11 8.05 -22.45 -19.75
CA GLY A 11 8.57 -21.90 -18.49
C GLY A 11 8.16 -20.44 -18.25
N ILE A 12 8.74 -19.86 -17.20
CA ILE A 12 8.62 -18.44 -16.84
C ILE A 12 9.82 -17.71 -17.44
N ALA A 13 9.56 -16.84 -18.41
CA ALA A 13 10.55 -15.91 -18.93
C ALA A 13 10.69 -14.71 -17.97
N TYR A 14 11.91 -14.34 -17.65
CA TYR A 14 12.18 -13.22 -16.76
C TYR A 14 13.50 -12.51 -17.07
N ASP A 15 13.52 -11.22 -16.80
CA ASP A 15 14.72 -10.39 -16.90
C ASP A 15 15.25 -10.09 -15.51
N ARG A 16 16.58 -9.98 -15.38
CA ARG A 16 17.25 -9.61 -14.13
C ARG A 16 18.13 -8.38 -14.30
N VAL A 17 18.28 -7.64 -13.21
CA VAL A 17 19.25 -6.56 -13.13
C VAL A 17 20.66 -7.17 -13.19
N GLY A 18 21.44 -6.79 -14.21
CA GLY A 18 22.84 -7.21 -14.38
C GLY A 18 23.06 -8.58 -15.01
N PHE A 19 22.01 -9.27 -15.49
CA PHE A 19 22.12 -10.57 -16.15
C PHE A 19 21.27 -10.59 -17.42
N ASP A 20 21.61 -11.50 -18.33
CA ASP A 20 20.81 -11.72 -19.54
C ASP A 20 19.42 -12.31 -19.21
N PRO A 21 18.42 -12.10 -20.09
CA PRO A 21 17.12 -12.75 -20.00
C PRO A 21 17.25 -14.27 -19.84
N ALA A 22 16.40 -14.85 -19.01
CA ALA A 22 16.44 -16.27 -18.70
C ALA A 22 15.02 -16.86 -18.60
N THR A 23 14.97 -18.19 -18.65
CA THR A 23 13.74 -18.96 -18.45
C THR A 23 13.90 -19.85 -17.22
N LEU A 24 12.81 -20.00 -16.47
CA LEU A 24 12.71 -20.91 -15.33
C LEU A 24 11.61 -21.94 -15.60
N GLU A 25 11.98 -23.22 -15.61
CA GLU A 25 11.01 -24.32 -15.69
C GLU A 25 10.19 -24.42 -14.39
N TYR A 26 8.93 -24.84 -14.50
CA TYR A 26 8.03 -25.01 -13.35
C TYR A 26 7.01 -26.11 -13.60
N ASP A 27 6.71 -26.90 -12.56
CA ASP A 27 5.54 -27.78 -12.53
C ASP A 27 4.29 -27.03 -12.06
N PHE A 28 4.49 -26.08 -11.13
CA PHE A 28 3.46 -25.23 -10.57
C PHE A 28 4.04 -23.85 -10.23
N ALA A 29 3.32 -22.78 -10.54
CA ALA A 29 3.73 -21.42 -10.26
C ALA A 29 2.59 -20.59 -9.67
N MET A 30 2.92 -19.75 -8.68
CA MET A 30 2.04 -18.72 -8.13
C MET A 30 2.78 -17.39 -8.17
N LEU A 31 2.21 -16.43 -8.91
CA LEU A 31 2.78 -15.11 -9.11
C LEU A 31 1.77 -14.07 -8.62
N ILE A 32 2.26 -13.05 -7.92
CA ILE A 32 1.45 -11.92 -7.52
C ILE A 32 1.38 -10.93 -8.69
N PRO A 33 0.19 -10.66 -9.25
CA PRO A 33 0.06 -9.72 -10.36
C PRO A 33 0.29 -8.29 -9.88
N GLN A 34 0.63 -7.41 -10.81
CA GLN A 34 0.63 -5.97 -10.55
C GLN A 34 -0.80 -5.50 -10.28
N PHE A 35 -0.95 -4.59 -9.32
CA PHE A 35 -2.24 -3.97 -9.06
C PHE A 35 -2.56 -2.89 -10.10
N ARG A 36 -3.83 -2.83 -10.50
CA ARG A 36 -4.42 -1.72 -11.25
C ARG A 36 -5.70 -1.29 -10.54
N GLY A 37 -6.08 -0.03 -10.74
CA GLY A 37 -7.39 0.42 -10.31
C GLY A 37 -8.48 -0.32 -11.09
N ILE A 38 -9.63 -0.51 -10.43
CA ILE A 38 -10.82 -1.05 -11.09
C ILE A 38 -11.24 -0.07 -12.19
N PRO A 39 -11.66 -0.53 -13.38
CA PRO A 39 -12.07 0.33 -14.50
C PRO A 39 -13.45 0.96 -14.23
N LEU A 40 -13.54 1.79 -13.19
CA LEU A 40 -14.71 2.57 -12.85
C LEU A 40 -14.81 3.77 -13.79
N LYS A 41 -16.00 3.96 -14.36
CA LYS A 41 -16.31 5.16 -15.13
C LYS A 41 -16.81 6.25 -14.18
N TYR A 42 -16.15 7.40 -14.18
CA TYR A 42 -16.60 8.57 -13.44
C TYR A 42 -17.42 9.45 -14.37
N ILE A 43 -18.68 9.72 -14.00
CA ILE A 43 -19.61 10.50 -14.81
C ILE A 43 -19.86 11.85 -14.13
N GLY A 44 -19.61 12.92 -14.87
CA GLY A 44 -19.89 14.29 -14.45
C GLY A 44 -21.39 14.57 -14.39
N ALA A 45 -21.78 15.65 -13.71
CA ALA A 45 -23.18 16.07 -13.58
C ALA A 45 -23.84 16.39 -14.93
N ASP A 46 -23.04 16.74 -15.94
CA ASP A 46 -23.46 16.98 -17.33
C ASP A 46 -23.51 15.70 -18.19
N GLY A 47 -23.23 14.54 -17.59
CA GLY A 47 -23.15 13.25 -18.29
C GLY A 47 -21.80 12.98 -18.97
N SER A 48 -20.83 13.90 -18.88
CA SER A 48 -19.49 13.71 -19.46
C SER A 48 -18.69 12.63 -18.74
N ASP A 49 -17.79 11.94 -19.45
CA ASP A 49 -16.82 11.04 -18.84
C ASP A 49 -15.65 11.85 -18.28
N ILE A 50 -15.48 11.81 -16.96
CA ILE A 50 -14.42 12.51 -16.23
C ILE A 50 -13.35 11.55 -15.67
N THR A 51 -13.33 10.29 -16.12
CA THR A 51 -12.44 9.24 -15.59
C THR A 51 -10.96 9.62 -15.65
N GLU A 52 -10.52 10.24 -16.74
CA GLU A 52 -9.13 10.71 -16.90
C GLU A 52 -8.75 11.83 -15.93
N LYS A 53 -9.73 12.63 -15.49
CA LYS A 53 -9.51 13.66 -14.47
C LYS A 53 -9.35 13.05 -13.08
N MET A 54 -10.06 11.95 -12.83
CA MET A 54 -10.12 11.29 -11.53
C MET A 54 -8.99 10.29 -11.29
N THR A 55 -8.37 9.76 -12.34
CA THR A 55 -7.43 8.64 -12.23
C THR A 55 -6.08 8.91 -12.89
N VAL A 56 -5.05 8.18 -12.44
CA VAL A 56 -3.80 8.02 -13.21
C VAL A 56 -3.98 6.91 -14.26
N PRO A 57 -3.08 6.77 -15.27
CA PRO A 57 -3.22 5.73 -16.30
C PRO A 57 -3.29 4.28 -15.79
N SER A 58 -2.80 4.00 -14.58
CA SER A 58 -2.95 2.71 -13.92
C SER A 58 -4.35 2.47 -13.31
N GLY A 59 -5.25 3.43 -13.39
CA GLY A 59 -6.64 3.38 -12.91
C GLY A 59 -6.83 3.77 -11.45
N PHE A 60 -5.74 3.99 -10.69
CA PHE A 60 -5.85 4.46 -9.31
C PHE A 60 -6.33 5.90 -9.26
N MET A 61 -7.09 6.25 -8.22
CA MET A 61 -7.68 7.57 -8.08
C MET A 61 -6.65 8.60 -7.61
N ARG A 62 -6.63 9.78 -8.24
CA ARG A 62 -5.82 10.91 -7.79
C ARG A 62 -6.35 11.47 -6.48
N VAL A 63 -5.43 11.77 -5.57
CA VAL A 63 -5.70 12.36 -4.26
C VAL A 63 -4.82 13.59 -4.04
N ASP A 64 -4.82 14.17 -2.85
CA ASP A 64 -4.07 15.36 -2.44
C ASP A 64 -2.56 15.10 -2.26
N ALA A 65 -1.93 14.46 -3.25
CA ALA A 65 -0.51 14.14 -3.31
C ALA A 65 0.22 15.02 -4.35
N ASP A 66 1.53 15.19 -4.21
CA ASP A 66 2.37 15.83 -5.24
C ASP A 66 2.80 14.79 -6.29
N TYR A 67 2.18 14.85 -7.47
CA TYR A 67 2.48 13.97 -8.59
C TYR A 67 3.59 14.49 -9.52
N THR A 68 4.27 15.57 -9.15
CA THR A 68 5.37 16.13 -9.95
C THR A 68 6.49 15.10 -10.08
N ALA A 69 6.92 14.82 -11.31
CA ALA A 69 8.05 13.92 -11.55
C ALA A 69 9.35 14.56 -11.05
N LYS A 70 10.07 13.86 -10.17
CA LYS A 70 11.32 14.32 -9.56
C LYS A 70 12.39 13.22 -9.69
N ALA A 71 13.65 13.59 -9.48
CA ALA A 71 14.68 12.59 -9.22
C ALA A 71 14.36 11.83 -7.93
N TYR A 72 14.76 10.56 -7.82
CA TYR A 72 14.37 9.74 -6.67
C TYR A 72 14.75 10.37 -5.32
N ASP A 73 15.97 10.92 -5.21
CA ASP A 73 16.47 11.54 -3.98
C ASP A 73 15.82 12.93 -3.70
N ALA A 74 15.00 13.45 -4.64
CA ALA A 74 14.26 14.70 -4.51
C ALA A 74 12.79 14.52 -4.06
N TYR A 75 12.30 13.27 -3.96
CA TYR A 75 11.00 13.01 -3.35
C TYR A 75 11.01 13.31 -1.85
N ARG A 76 9.86 13.74 -1.32
CA ARG A 76 9.72 14.19 0.07
C ARG A 76 8.58 13.50 0.79
N ALA A 77 8.66 13.48 2.12
CA ALA A 77 7.60 12.95 2.97
C ALA A 77 6.26 13.66 2.72
N ALA A 78 6.30 14.97 2.45
CA ALA A 78 5.13 15.79 2.15
C ALA A 78 4.49 15.52 0.79
N ASP A 79 5.14 14.77 -0.12
CA ASP A 79 4.57 14.43 -1.43
C ASP A 79 3.41 13.43 -1.29
N TRP A 80 3.36 12.68 -0.18
CA TRP A 80 2.30 11.72 0.11
C TRP A 80 0.98 12.42 0.52
N PRO A 81 -0.18 11.86 0.13
CA PRO A 81 -1.47 12.43 0.48
C PRO A 81 -1.68 12.41 1.99
N ALA A 82 -2.33 13.44 2.49
CA ALA A 82 -2.58 13.60 3.92
C ALA A 82 -4.07 13.37 4.25
N LEU A 83 -4.96 13.91 3.40
CA LEU A 83 -6.42 13.82 3.54
C LEU A 83 -7.02 12.66 2.73
N TYR A 84 -6.31 12.17 1.72
CA TYR A 84 -6.77 11.18 0.73
C TYR A 84 -7.97 11.65 -0.10
N ARG A 85 -8.06 12.97 -0.32
CA ARG A 85 -9.18 13.65 -0.99
C ARG A 85 -8.85 13.93 -2.45
N SER A 86 -9.84 13.87 -3.35
CA SER A 86 -9.65 14.31 -4.73
C SER A 86 -9.24 15.79 -4.78
N PRO A 87 -8.24 16.14 -5.60
CA PRO A 87 -7.91 17.55 -5.84
C PRO A 87 -8.97 18.29 -6.67
N GLN A 88 -9.90 17.57 -7.29
CA GLN A 88 -10.94 18.14 -8.17
C GLN A 88 -12.29 18.27 -7.46
N TYR A 89 -12.59 17.38 -6.49
CA TYR A 89 -13.90 17.28 -5.85
C TYR A 89 -13.76 17.05 -4.34
N GLU A 90 -14.23 18.00 -3.54
CA GLU A 90 -14.04 17.99 -2.09
C GLU A 90 -14.82 16.91 -1.33
N ASN A 91 -15.79 16.27 -2.00
CA ASN A 91 -16.63 15.22 -1.46
C ASN A 91 -16.25 13.81 -1.96
N ILE A 92 -15.13 13.67 -2.67
CA ILE A 92 -14.64 12.37 -3.17
C ILE A 92 -13.28 12.08 -2.54
N TYR A 93 -13.13 10.87 -1.99
CA TYR A 93 -11.93 10.39 -1.31
C TYR A 93 -11.53 9.00 -1.82
N ALA A 94 -10.26 8.62 -1.67
CA ALA A 94 -9.77 7.28 -1.95
C ALA A 94 -8.81 6.79 -0.87
N ALA A 95 -9.21 5.76 -0.12
CA ALA A 95 -8.38 5.14 0.92
C ALA A 95 -7.82 3.77 0.49
N GLY A 96 -6.78 3.31 1.18
CA GLY A 96 -6.19 1.99 0.99
C GLY A 96 -5.56 1.79 -0.39
N ILE A 97 -5.82 0.66 -1.04
CA ILE A 97 -5.21 0.34 -2.34
C ILE A 97 -5.65 1.29 -3.47
N ALA A 98 -6.81 1.94 -3.35
CA ALA A 98 -7.47 2.65 -4.44
C ALA A 98 -6.82 3.98 -4.84
N PHE A 99 -6.13 4.66 -3.93
CA PHE A 99 -5.46 5.92 -4.28
C PHE A 99 -4.19 5.67 -5.09
N ALA A 100 -3.82 6.65 -5.90
CA ALA A 100 -2.62 6.63 -6.73
C ALA A 100 -1.40 7.08 -5.92
N PRO A 101 -0.40 6.20 -5.67
CA PRO A 101 0.85 6.64 -5.08
C PRO A 101 1.54 7.68 -5.96
N PRO A 102 2.07 8.78 -5.40
CA PRO A 102 2.69 9.86 -6.17
C PRO A 102 4.00 9.44 -6.83
N HIS A 103 4.75 8.55 -6.19
CA HIS A 103 6.05 8.10 -6.62
C HIS A 103 6.42 6.73 -5.98
N PRO A 104 7.45 6.02 -6.48
CA PRO A 104 7.91 4.78 -5.85
C PRO A 104 8.55 5.01 -4.47
N LEU A 105 8.58 3.95 -3.65
CA LEU A 105 9.26 3.93 -2.34
C LEU A 105 10.73 3.54 -2.38
N SER A 106 11.16 2.87 -3.45
CA SER A 106 12.50 2.35 -3.64
C SER A 106 13.05 2.80 -4.99
N LYS A 107 14.37 2.95 -5.12
CA LYS A 107 15.02 3.28 -6.39
C LYS A 107 14.59 2.30 -7.47
N THR A 108 14.06 2.84 -8.56
CA THR A 108 13.66 2.07 -9.72
C THR A 108 14.89 1.44 -10.37
N LEU A 109 14.84 0.13 -10.61
CA LEU A 109 15.90 -0.60 -11.28
C LEU A 109 15.52 -0.90 -12.73
N LYS A 110 16.51 -1.05 -13.60
CA LYS A 110 16.33 -1.51 -14.98
C LYS A 110 17.13 -2.79 -15.21
N THR A 111 16.54 -3.73 -15.93
CA THR A 111 17.25 -4.93 -16.40
C THR A 111 18.10 -4.59 -17.63
N THR A 112 18.96 -5.53 -18.04
CA THR A 112 19.75 -5.44 -19.29
C THR A 112 18.87 -5.25 -20.52
N ALA A 113 17.69 -5.88 -20.53
CA ALA A 113 16.67 -5.74 -21.58
C ALA A 113 15.81 -4.46 -21.45
N GLY A 114 16.08 -3.60 -20.46
CA GLY A 114 15.37 -2.33 -20.26
C GLY A 114 14.07 -2.43 -19.46
N THR A 115 13.69 -3.62 -18.99
CA THR A 115 12.50 -3.84 -18.14
C THR A 115 12.64 -3.08 -16.82
N THR A 116 11.62 -2.30 -16.48
CA THR A 116 11.59 -1.55 -15.22
C THR A 116 11.15 -2.47 -14.08
N VAL A 117 11.97 -2.58 -13.04
CA VAL A 117 11.70 -3.37 -11.84
C VAL A 117 11.60 -2.44 -10.65
N VAL A 118 10.39 -2.33 -10.09
CA VAL A 118 10.09 -1.45 -8.96
C VAL A 118 9.08 -2.10 -8.03
N ALA A 119 9.31 -1.97 -6.73
CA ALA A 119 8.36 -2.45 -5.73
C ALA A 119 7.15 -1.52 -5.66
N THR A 120 5.95 -2.11 -5.66
CA THR A 120 4.73 -1.34 -5.43
C THR A 120 4.68 -0.85 -3.99
N PRO A 121 4.32 0.43 -3.73
CA PRO A 121 4.10 0.92 -2.38
C PRO A 121 3.06 0.06 -1.65
N PRO A 122 3.35 -0.48 -0.46
CA PRO A 122 2.43 -1.35 0.25
C PRO A 122 1.36 -0.51 0.96
N ARG A 123 0.09 -0.80 0.68
CA ARG A 123 -1.06 -0.25 1.41
C ARG A 123 -1.66 -1.37 2.26
N THR A 124 -0.92 -1.78 3.29
CA THR A 124 -1.25 -2.93 4.15
C THR A 124 -2.53 -2.68 4.96
N GLY A 125 -2.98 -3.69 5.72
CA GLY A 125 -4.19 -3.58 6.54
C GLY A 125 -4.14 -2.42 7.55
N MET A 126 -3.03 -2.27 8.27
CA MET A 126 -2.84 -1.18 9.24
C MET A 126 -2.86 0.19 8.56
N ALA A 127 -2.06 0.37 7.49
CA ALA A 127 -2.05 1.62 6.73
C ALA A 127 -3.44 1.94 6.16
N SER A 128 -4.14 0.95 5.61
CA SER A 128 -5.48 1.12 5.06
C SER A 128 -6.53 1.47 6.13
N GLY A 129 -6.41 0.92 7.35
CA GLY A 129 -7.25 1.29 8.49
C GLY A 129 -7.06 2.75 8.87
N ILE A 130 -5.80 3.17 9.09
CA ILE A 130 -5.46 4.57 9.41
C ILE A 130 -5.98 5.54 8.33
N MET A 131 -5.79 5.20 7.05
CA MET A 131 -6.36 5.98 5.93
C MET A 131 -7.89 6.04 5.99
N GLY A 132 -8.54 4.89 6.19
CA GLY A 132 -10.00 4.78 6.28
C GLY A 132 -10.58 5.61 7.42
N ARG A 133 -9.97 5.55 8.61
CA ARG A 133 -10.33 6.37 9.77
C ARG A 133 -10.16 7.86 9.48
N THR A 134 -9.04 8.26 8.89
CA THR A 134 -8.75 9.66 8.54
C THR A 134 -9.80 10.22 7.59
N VAL A 135 -10.12 9.47 6.52
CA VAL A 135 -11.18 9.84 5.57
C VAL A 135 -12.55 9.89 6.25
N ALA A 136 -12.91 8.90 7.05
CA ALA A 136 -14.21 8.85 7.73
C ALA A 136 -14.42 10.03 8.68
N LEU A 137 -13.39 10.41 9.44
CA LEU A 137 -13.43 11.57 10.33
C LEU A 137 -13.59 12.87 9.53
N ASN A 138 -12.84 13.04 8.43
CA ASN A 138 -12.99 14.22 7.57
C ASN A 138 -14.39 14.33 6.95
N ILE A 139 -14.98 13.20 6.50
CA ILE A 139 -16.36 13.19 5.99
C ILE A 139 -17.34 13.59 7.10
N ALA A 140 -17.16 13.08 8.32
CA ALA A 140 -18.02 13.44 9.45
C ALA A 140 -17.94 14.95 9.79
N GLU A 141 -16.75 15.54 9.76
CA GLU A 141 -16.54 16.98 9.92
C GLU A 141 -17.25 17.78 8.83
N GLN A 142 -17.10 17.38 7.56
CA GLN A 142 -17.74 18.05 6.43
C GLN A 142 -19.27 17.99 6.49
N VAL A 143 -19.84 16.85 6.88
CA VAL A 143 -21.29 16.70 7.10
C VAL A 143 -21.78 17.64 8.21
N ALA A 144 -20.95 17.89 9.23
CA ALA A 144 -21.22 18.85 10.29
C ALA A 144 -20.92 20.32 9.91
N GLY A 145 -20.57 20.60 8.65
CA GLY A 145 -20.25 21.94 8.16
C GLY A 145 -18.86 22.44 8.56
N ARG A 146 -17.97 21.56 9.01
CA ARG A 146 -16.58 21.87 9.41
C ARG A 146 -15.58 21.43 8.34
N PRO A 147 -14.41 22.08 8.25
CA PRO A 147 -13.39 21.69 7.27
C PRO A 147 -12.76 20.33 7.59
N ALA A 148 -12.30 19.63 6.55
CA ALA A 148 -11.49 18.41 6.69
C ALA A 148 -10.10 18.76 7.27
N THR A 149 -9.83 18.34 8.50
CA THR A 149 -8.59 18.70 9.23
C THR A 149 -7.77 17.49 9.66
N HIS A 150 -8.33 16.27 9.62
CA HIS A 150 -7.62 15.06 9.96
C HIS A 150 -6.66 14.69 8.83
N HIS A 151 -5.39 14.44 9.15
CA HIS A 151 -4.38 14.07 8.16
C HIS A 151 -3.50 12.94 8.70
N GLU A 152 -3.12 12.01 7.84
CA GLU A 152 -2.18 10.93 8.14
C GLU A 152 -1.45 10.47 6.87
N ARG A 153 -0.21 10.91 6.66
CA ARG A 153 0.58 10.52 5.48
C ARG A 153 1.16 9.12 5.63
N MET A 154 1.50 8.49 4.51
CA MET A 154 2.28 7.24 4.54
C MET A 154 3.67 7.42 5.20
N SER A 155 4.18 8.65 5.25
CA SER A 155 5.40 9.06 5.96
C SER A 155 5.19 9.29 7.46
N GLU A 156 3.96 9.19 7.96
CA GLU A 156 3.57 9.42 9.36
C GLU A 156 2.96 8.17 10.02
N MET A 157 2.54 7.18 9.23
CA MET A 157 1.90 5.96 9.73
C MET A 157 2.87 4.74 9.78
N PRO A 158 2.64 3.80 10.71
CA PRO A 158 3.34 2.52 10.75
C PRO A 158 2.80 1.53 9.72
N ALA A 159 3.64 0.55 9.36
CA ALA A 159 3.21 -0.68 8.70
C ALA A 159 3.56 -1.89 9.56
N ALA A 160 2.55 -2.73 9.83
CA ALA A 160 2.74 -4.06 10.34
C ALA A 160 2.36 -5.11 9.27
N CYS A 161 3.14 -6.17 9.17
CA CYS A 161 2.81 -7.35 8.37
C CYS A 161 3.19 -8.61 9.14
N ILE A 162 2.32 -9.62 9.12
CA ILE A 162 2.59 -10.92 9.74
C ILE A 162 2.33 -11.99 8.68
N ALA A 163 3.41 -12.64 8.25
CA ALA A 163 3.42 -13.69 7.25
C ALA A 163 3.51 -15.06 7.93
N SER A 164 2.43 -15.84 7.85
CA SER A 164 2.41 -17.19 8.42
C SER A 164 3.31 -18.14 7.64
N MET A 165 4.09 -18.94 8.36
CA MET A 165 4.96 -19.99 7.82
C MET A 165 4.55 -21.40 8.29
N GLY A 166 3.52 -21.49 9.13
CA GLY A 166 2.98 -22.77 9.61
C GLY A 166 1.61 -22.61 10.25
N HIS A 167 0.76 -23.64 10.16
CA HIS A 167 -0.65 -23.59 10.60
C HIS A 167 -0.89 -24.20 12.01
N SER A 168 0.16 -24.65 12.70
CA SER A 168 -0.01 -25.29 14.00
C SER A 168 -0.28 -24.27 15.12
N ILE A 169 -1.15 -24.64 16.05
CA ILE A 169 -1.44 -23.85 17.27
C ILE A 169 -0.25 -23.91 18.24
N TRP A 170 0.42 -25.07 18.31
CA TRP A 170 1.48 -25.34 19.28
C TRP A 170 2.86 -25.08 18.71
N ASN A 171 3.05 -25.39 17.42
CA ASN A 171 4.34 -25.32 16.73
C ASN A 171 4.23 -24.46 15.46
N GLY A 172 3.31 -23.50 15.45
CA GLY A 172 3.19 -22.53 14.37
C GLY A 172 4.39 -21.58 14.35
N SER A 173 4.60 -20.94 13.21
CA SER A 173 5.59 -19.88 13.09
C SER A 173 5.07 -18.82 12.13
N ALA A 174 5.38 -17.56 12.40
CA ALA A 174 5.15 -16.47 11.47
C ALA A 174 6.31 -15.48 11.56
N ALA A 175 6.61 -14.85 10.42
CA ALA A 175 7.48 -13.69 10.37
C ALA A 175 6.63 -12.44 10.58
N SER A 176 6.92 -11.70 11.65
CA SER A 176 6.29 -10.43 11.99
C SER A 176 7.27 -9.31 11.66
N ILE A 177 6.81 -8.30 10.93
CA ILE A 177 7.58 -7.10 10.64
C ILE A 177 6.76 -5.86 10.99
N VAL A 178 7.39 -4.94 11.69
CA VAL A 178 6.88 -3.59 11.95
C VAL A 178 7.88 -2.59 11.40
N MET A 179 7.39 -1.56 10.74
CA MET A 179 8.20 -0.48 10.18
C MET A 179 7.53 0.86 10.41
N MET A 180 8.33 1.86 10.74
CA MET A 180 7.86 3.22 10.97
C MET A 180 8.83 4.23 10.32
N PRO A 181 8.35 5.14 9.45
CA PRO A 181 7.08 5.12 8.72
C PRO A 181 7.06 4.12 7.54
N VAL A 182 5.89 3.97 6.91
CA VAL A 182 5.74 3.18 5.67
C VAL A 182 6.59 3.79 4.55
N ALA A 183 6.37 5.08 4.27
CA ALA A 183 7.12 5.85 3.29
C ALA A 183 8.29 6.57 3.95
N ARG A 184 9.49 6.42 3.40
CA ARG A 184 10.70 6.97 4.02
C ARG A 184 10.63 8.48 4.16
N ASP A 185 11.02 8.97 5.33
CA ASP A 185 11.16 10.38 5.64
C ASP A 185 12.60 10.67 6.05
N TYR A 186 13.41 11.10 5.08
CA TYR A 186 14.82 11.46 5.30
C TYR A 186 14.99 12.85 5.92
N GLU A 187 13.94 13.67 5.97
CA GLU A 187 13.98 14.97 6.66
C GLU A 187 13.88 14.74 8.17
N ARG A 188 13.01 13.81 8.59
CA ARG A 188 12.84 13.42 9.99
C ARG A 188 13.84 12.35 10.46
N TYR A 189 14.20 11.40 9.61
CA TYR A 189 15.12 10.29 9.92
C TYR A 189 16.29 10.26 8.91
N PRO A 190 17.34 11.09 9.10
CA PRO A 190 18.34 11.35 8.05
C PRO A 190 19.13 10.13 7.55
N GLU A 191 19.38 9.14 8.41
CA GLU A 191 20.24 8.01 8.06
C GLU A 191 19.50 6.93 7.25
N TYR A 192 18.32 6.52 7.72
CA TYR A 192 17.58 5.38 7.16
C TYR A 192 16.24 5.76 6.52
N GLY A 193 15.78 6.99 6.72
CA GLY A 193 14.42 7.42 6.38
C GLY A 193 13.36 6.75 7.26
N ARG A 194 13.76 6.08 8.34
CA ARG A 194 12.92 5.34 9.28
C ARG A 194 13.43 5.47 10.70
N ASP A 195 12.49 5.36 11.63
CA ASP A 195 12.77 5.17 13.05
C ASP A 195 13.16 3.70 13.26
N ILE A 196 14.46 3.44 13.40
CA ILE A 196 14.98 2.08 13.53
C ILE A 196 14.57 1.44 14.87
N ASP A 197 14.42 2.24 15.93
CA ASP A 197 13.99 1.74 17.24
C ASP A 197 12.53 1.24 17.20
N ALA A 198 11.73 1.76 16.26
CA ALA A 198 10.36 1.32 15.98
C ALA A 198 10.26 0.31 14.81
N CYS A 199 11.39 -0.10 14.21
CA CYS A 199 11.44 -1.11 13.17
C CYS A 199 11.91 -2.45 13.74
N GLU A 200 11.04 -3.45 13.74
CA GLU A 200 11.34 -4.78 14.28
C GLU A 200 10.98 -5.87 13.28
N LEU A 201 11.79 -6.93 13.27
CA LEU A 201 11.49 -8.17 12.57
C LEU A 201 11.74 -9.34 13.52
N ASP A 202 10.68 -10.12 13.76
CA ASP A 202 10.74 -11.30 14.60
C ASP A 202 10.14 -12.50 13.89
N VAL A 203 10.63 -13.70 14.21
CA VAL A 203 10.16 -14.96 13.66
C VAL A 203 9.90 -15.93 14.80
N GLY A 204 8.64 -16.35 14.94
CA GLY A 204 8.32 -17.35 15.94
C GLY A 204 6.84 -17.63 16.12
N LEU A 205 6.56 -18.42 17.17
CA LEU A 205 5.22 -18.82 17.55
C LEU A 205 4.35 -17.64 17.98
N ALA A 206 4.95 -16.62 18.60
CA ALA A 206 4.25 -15.40 19.00
C ALA A 206 3.57 -14.72 17.81
N GLY A 207 4.29 -14.55 16.69
CA GLY A 207 3.71 -14.02 15.45
C GLY A 207 2.53 -14.85 14.92
N ALA A 208 2.62 -16.18 15.01
CA ALA A 208 1.54 -17.07 14.55
C ALA A 208 0.25 -16.88 15.37
N TRP A 209 0.38 -16.79 16.71
CA TRP A 209 -0.74 -16.47 17.58
C TRP A 209 -1.29 -15.07 17.36
N THR A 210 -0.42 -14.06 17.24
CA THR A 210 -0.82 -12.69 16.95
C THR A 210 -1.61 -12.61 15.64
N LYS A 211 -1.15 -13.27 14.58
CA LYS A 211 -1.88 -13.35 13.31
C LYS A 211 -3.28 -13.92 13.48
N ARG A 212 -3.42 -15.00 14.26
CA ARG A 212 -4.71 -15.65 14.53
C ARG A 212 -5.62 -14.73 15.35
N MET A 213 -5.12 -14.14 16.43
CA MET A 213 -5.89 -13.21 17.26
C MET A 213 -6.40 -12.02 16.44
N LEU A 214 -5.53 -11.42 15.63
CA LEU A 214 -5.91 -10.32 14.75
C LEU A 214 -6.95 -10.74 13.69
N HIS A 215 -6.84 -11.96 13.15
CA HIS A 215 -7.84 -12.49 12.24
C HIS A 215 -9.22 -12.61 12.90
N GLU A 216 -9.29 -13.25 14.06
CA GLU A 216 -10.56 -13.43 14.79
C GLU A 216 -11.14 -12.07 15.24
N ALA A 217 -10.30 -11.16 15.75
CA ALA A 217 -10.72 -9.82 16.16
C ALA A 217 -11.26 -9.01 14.98
N PHE A 218 -10.58 -9.08 13.82
CA PHE A 218 -11.04 -8.42 12.59
C PHE A 218 -12.39 -8.98 12.14
N MET A 219 -12.55 -10.31 12.09
CA MET A 219 -13.82 -10.94 11.71
C MET A 219 -14.95 -10.60 12.69
N TRP A 220 -14.66 -10.57 13.99
CA TRP A 220 -15.61 -10.17 15.02
C TRP A 220 -16.08 -8.72 14.83
N LYS A 221 -15.13 -7.82 14.54
CA LYS A 221 -15.39 -6.40 14.28
C LYS A 221 -16.20 -6.21 13.00
N LEU A 222 -15.83 -6.90 11.93
CA LEU A 222 -16.53 -6.86 10.64
C LEU A 222 -17.97 -7.35 10.74
N GLN A 223 -18.23 -8.35 11.58
CA GLN A 223 -19.58 -8.89 11.83
C GLN A 223 -20.40 -8.05 12.81
N ALA A 224 -19.86 -6.92 13.30
CA ALA A 224 -20.51 -6.04 14.29
C ALA A 224 -21.03 -6.79 15.53
N LYS A 225 -20.33 -7.84 15.96
CA LYS A 225 -20.71 -8.65 17.12
C LYS A 225 -20.59 -7.85 18.43
N PRO A 226 -21.27 -8.24 19.52
CA PRO A 226 -21.23 -7.50 20.78
C PRO A 226 -19.81 -7.13 21.22
N GLY A 227 -19.64 -5.87 21.62
CA GLY A 227 -18.34 -5.33 22.04
C GLY A 227 -17.36 -4.97 20.92
N TRP A 228 -17.73 -5.10 19.64
CA TRP A 228 -16.85 -4.81 18.50
C TRP A 228 -16.20 -3.43 18.55
N ALA A 229 -16.91 -2.41 19.05
CA ALA A 229 -16.42 -1.04 19.12
C ALA A 229 -15.26 -0.86 20.11
N MET A 230 -15.07 -1.80 21.04
CA MET A 230 -13.95 -1.80 21.98
C MET A 230 -12.69 -2.43 21.40
N ILE A 231 -12.80 -3.16 20.27
CA ILE A 231 -11.64 -3.74 19.60
C ILE A 231 -10.89 -2.60 18.91
N PRO A 232 -9.63 -2.32 19.30
CA PRO A 232 -8.85 -1.24 18.71
C PRO A 232 -8.68 -1.46 17.21
N GLU A 233 -8.34 -0.37 16.52
CA GLU A 233 -7.90 -0.43 15.14
C GLU A 233 -6.43 -0.87 15.04
#